data_AF-A0A197J9X6-F1
#
_entry.id   AF-A0A197J9X6-F1
#
_cell.length_a   1.000
_cell.length_b   1.000
_cell.length_c   1.000
_cell.angle_alpha   90.00
_cell.angle_beta   90.00
_cell.angle_gamma   90.00
#
_symmetry.space_group_name_H-M   'P 1'
#
loop_
_entity.id
_entity.type
_entity.pdbx_description
1 polymer ?
#
loop_
_entity_poly.entity_id
_entity_poly.type
_entity_poly.pdbx_seq_one_letter_code
_entity_poly.pdbx_strand_id
1 'polypeptide(L)' 'MEEQSERGEGLYCICRTVYDPSRFMIACDGCDDWFHGDCVGVAEKDSVMVDKYYCKRC' A
#
# COMPACT_ATOMS: atom_id res chain seq x y z
N MET A 1 -21.59 14.82 18.53
CA MET A 1 -20.23 14.68 17.98
C MET A 1 -20.26 13.42 17.14
N GLU A 2 -19.67 13.45 15.95
CA GLU A 2 -19.80 12.40 14.94
C GLU A 2 -19.20 11.08 15.43
N GLU A 3 -20.07 10.12 15.72
CA GLU A 3 -19.71 8.74 16.03
C GLU A 3 -20.22 7.86 14.89
N GLN A 4 -19.32 7.02 14.37
CA GLN A 4 -19.51 5.90 13.42
C GLN A 4 -19.16 6.17 11.94
N SER A 5 -17.98 5.69 11.51
CA SER A 5 -17.89 4.63 10.48
C SER A 5 -16.42 4.31 10.09
N GLU A 6 -15.58 3.86 11.01
CA GLU A 6 -14.35 3.12 10.63
C GLU A 6 -14.70 1.62 10.53
N ARG A 7 -15.54 1.30 9.54
CA ARG A 7 -15.99 -0.06 9.22
C ARG A 7 -14.84 -0.81 8.55
N GLY A 8 -14.06 -1.55 9.33
CA GLY A 8 -13.29 -2.69 8.83
C GLY A 8 -12.28 -2.35 7.74
N GLU A 9 -11.47 -1.32 7.96
CA GLU A 9 -10.36 -1.04 7.07
C GLU A 9 -9.29 -2.11 7.30
N GLY A 10 -9.26 -3.10 6.41
CA GLY A 10 -8.23 -4.14 6.41
C GLY A 10 -6.87 -3.49 6.57
N LEU A 11 -6.11 -3.93 7.56
CA LEU A 11 -4.77 -3.40 7.78
C LEU A 11 -3.88 -3.94 6.66
N TYR A 12 -3.47 -3.07 5.75
CA TYR A 12 -2.58 -3.43 4.65
C TYR A 12 -1.18 -2.89 4.90
N CYS A 13 -0.23 -3.39 4.10
CA CYS A 13 1.19 -3.05 4.20
C CYS A 13 1.85 -3.47 5.54
N ILE A 14 3.18 -3.35 5.61
CA ILE A 14 3.97 -3.61 6.82
C ILE A 14 3.66 -2.65 7.98
N CYS A 15 3.10 -1.48 7.66
CA CYS A 15 2.72 -0.47 8.66
C CYS A 15 1.40 -0.80 9.36
N ARG A 16 0.67 -1.85 8.93
CA ARG A 16 -0.67 -2.22 9.40
C ARG A 16 -1.55 -0.98 9.49
N THR A 17 -1.69 -0.29 8.36
CA THR A 17 -2.48 0.94 8.25
C THR A 17 -3.70 0.68 7.40
N VAL A 18 -4.73 1.48 7.65
CA VAL A 18 -5.97 1.51 6.88
C VAL A 18 -5.69 1.82 5.42
N TYR A 19 -6.61 1.40 4.54
CA TYR A 19 -6.55 1.75 3.14
C TYR A 19 -6.83 3.24 2.97
N ASP A 20 -5.82 3.99 2.54
CA ASP A 20 -5.97 5.43 2.27
C ASP A 20 -6.10 5.66 0.76
N PRO A 21 -7.23 6.16 0.22
CA PRO A 21 -7.33 6.53 -1.19
C PRO A 21 -6.40 7.70 -1.57
N SER A 22 -5.93 8.47 -0.59
CA SER A 22 -4.94 9.54 -0.77
C SER A 22 -3.50 9.02 -0.87
N ARG A 23 -3.25 7.75 -0.53
CA ARG A 23 -1.92 7.13 -0.59
C ARG A 23 -1.93 6.06 -1.66
N PHE A 24 -1.01 6.15 -2.61
CA PHE A 24 -0.89 5.11 -3.61
C PHE A 24 -0.37 3.79 -3.01
N MET A 25 -1.01 2.70 -3.40
CA MET A 25 -0.63 1.35 -3.04
C MET A 25 -0.11 0.61 -4.27
N ILE A 26 0.88 -0.26 -4.04
CA ILE A 26 1.50 -1.08 -5.06
C ILE A 26 1.41 -2.56 -4.67
N ALA A 27 1.05 -3.39 -5.65
CA ALA A 27 1.03 -4.83 -5.50
C ALA A 27 2.41 -5.41 -5.83
N CYS A 28 2.92 -6.29 -4.98
CA CYS A 28 4.21 -6.96 -5.17
C CYS A 28 4.06 -8.22 -6.02
N ASP A 29 4.78 -8.34 -7.14
CA ASP A 29 4.77 -9.52 -8.03
C ASP A 29 5.45 -10.75 -7.40
N GLY A 30 6.21 -10.57 -6.31
CA GLY A 30 6.90 -11.65 -5.60
C GLY A 30 6.09 -12.32 -4.49
N CYS A 31 5.27 -11.55 -3.75
CA CYS A 31 4.48 -12.06 -2.63
C CYS A 31 2.97 -11.81 -2.78
N ASP A 32 2.55 -11.18 -3.88
CA ASP A 32 1.16 -10.83 -4.19
C ASP A 32 0.46 -10.00 -3.08
N ASP A 33 1.26 -9.29 -2.27
CA ASP A 33 0.78 -8.44 -1.19
C ASP A 33 0.73 -6.96 -1.62
N TRP A 34 -0.14 -6.21 -0.93
CA TRP A 34 -0.35 -4.78 -1.14
C TRP A 34 0.44 -3.95 -0.14
N PHE A 35 1.23 -3.01 -0.65
CA PHE A 35 2.05 -2.12 0.16
C PHE A 35 1.83 -0.66 -0.21
N HIS A 36 1.92 0.24 0.76
CA HIS A 36 2.00 1.67 0.48
C HIS A 36 3.35 1.97 -0.16
N GLY A 37 3.34 2.68 -1.30
CA GLY A 37 4.56 3.12 -1.96
C GLY A 37 5.49 3.87 -0.99
N ASP A 38 4.91 4.72 -0.13
CA ASP A 38 5.62 5.45 0.91
C ASP A 38 6.32 4.54 1.94
N CYS A 39 5.69 3.44 2.35
CA CYS A 39 6.27 2.50 3.32
C CYS A 39 7.41 1.64 2.75
N VAL A 40 7.40 1.41 1.43
CA VAL A 40 8.43 0.62 0.73
C VAL A 40 9.44 1.48 -0.01
N GLY A 41 9.26 2.80 0.00
CA GLY A 41 10.12 3.77 -0.69
C GLY A 41 9.92 3.81 -2.21
N VAL A 42 8.75 3.39 -2.69
CA VAL A 42 8.34 3.52 -4.09
C VAL A 42 7.46 4.75 -4.24
N ALA A 43 7.92 5.72 -5.01
CA ALA A 43 7.08 6.84 -5.39
C ALA A 43 6.13 6.41 -6.51
N GLU A 44 4.98 7.08 -6.63
CA GLU A 44 3.99 6.85 -7.68
C GLU A 44 4.59 6.98 -9.09
N LYS A 45 5.59 7.87 -9.25
CA LYS A 45 6.37 7.98 -10.50
C LYS A 45 7.16 6.71 -10.84
N ASP A 46 7.67 6.04 -9.83
CA ASP A 46 8.49 4.84 -10.01
C ASP A 46 7.57 3.65 -10.27
N SER A 47 6.40 3.58 -9.60
CA SER A 47 5.39 2.55 -9.90
C SER A 47 4.83 2.64 -11.32
N VAL A 48 4.66 3.85 -11.86
CA VAL A 48 4.21 4.03 -13.26
C VAL A 48 5.28 3.58 -14.26
N MET A 49 6.56 3.65 -13.90
CA MET A 49 7.68 3.19 -14.73
C MET A 49 8.06 1.72 -14.48
N VAL A 50 7.53 1.10 -13.44
CA VAL A 50 7.85 -0.26 -13.01
C VAL A 50 6.74 -1.20 -13.44
N ASP A 51 7.01 -2.01 -14.45
CA ASP A 51 6.10 -3.06 -14.94
C ASP A 51 5.90 -4.20 -13.91
N LYS A 52 6.94 -4.50 -13.13
CA LYS A 52 6.95 -5.51 -12.07
C LYS A 52 7.59 -4.97 -10.81
N TYR A 53 6.79 -4.79 -9.77
CA TYR A 53 7.29 -4.34 -8.48
C TYR A 53 7.62 -5.51 -7.55
N TYR A 54 8.79 -5.46 -6.93
CA TYR A 54 9.21 -6.38 -5.88
C TYR A 54 9.49 -5.60 -4.60
N CYS A 55 8.86 -5.98 -3.49
CA CYS A 55 9.10 -5.36 -2.20
C CYS A 55 10.46 -5.77 -1.64
N LYS A 56 11.02 -4.99 -0.72
CA LYS A 56 12.32 -5.30 -0.08
C LYS A 56 12.38 -6.61 0.72
N ARG A 57 11.24 -7.29 0.86
CA ARG A 57 11.09 -8.54 1.60
C ARG A 57 11.15 -9.77 0.69
N CYS A 58 10.92 -9.59 -0.62
CA CYS A 58 11.18 -10.57 -1.66
C CYS A 58 12.64 -10.50 -2.12
#